data_AF-A0A2T4PWR8-F1
#
_entry.id   AF-A0A2T4PWR8-F1
#
_cell.length_a   1.000
_cell.length_b   1.000
_cell.length_c   1.000
_cell.angle_alpha   90.00
_cell.angle_beta   90.00
_cell.angle_gamma   90.00
#
_symmetry.space_group_name_H-M   'P 1'
#
loop_
_entity.id
_entity.type
_entity.pdbx_description
1 polymer ?
#
loop_
_entity_poly.entity_id
_entity_poly.type
_entity_poly.pdbx_seq_one_letter_code
_entity_poly.pdbx_strand_id
1 'polypeptide(L)'
;MNFKKLMPVTLSAVILGFGAVSVTEANHADARTYSQNGITLHDDARLPFHTTEDLAVLLNKHTDPLTKTQLIHYFKSLGFKNVGQVIKTAEKQNIDVSAFYKYRNHKGWK
;
A
#
# COMPACT_ATOMS: atom_id res chain seq x y z
N MET A 1 52.83 34.85 24.87
CA MET A 1 53.40 33.97 23.83
C MET A 1 52.38 32.89 23.48
N ASN A 2 51.81 32.98 22.27
CA ASN A 2 51.23 31.92 21.42
C ASN A 2 50.39 30.79 22.04
N PHE A 3 49.05 30.97 22.08
CA PHE A 3 48.12 29.85 21.90
C PHE A 3 47.56 29.89 20.48
N LYS A 4 47.91 28.85 19.73
CA LYS A 4 47.62 28.68 18.31
C LYS A 4 46.10 28.58 18.09
N LYS A 5 45.67 29.25 17.03
CA LYS A 5 44.34 29.19 16.40
C LYS A 5 43.85 27.74 16.27
N LEU A 6 42.83 27.37 17.04
CA LEU A 6 41.95 26.25 16.72
C LEU A 6 40.66 26.85 16.17
N MET A 7 40.52 26.81 14.85
CA MET A 7 39.30 27.22 14.17
C MET A 7 38.22 26.18 14.48
N PRO A 8 37.09 26.54 15.10
CA PRO A 8 35.95 25.66 15.14
C PRO A 8 35.42 25.53 13.72
N VAL A 9 35.66 24.38 13.09
CA VAL A 9 34.92 23.97 11.89
C VAL A 9 33.49 23.76 12.35
N THR A 10 32.67 24.81 12.23
CA THR A 10 31.23 24.71 12.35
C THR A 10 30.74 23.74 11.29
N LEU A 11 30.46 22.49 11.70
CA LEU A 11 29.64 21.58 10.92
C LEU A 11 28.28 22.25 10.78
N SER A 12 28.03 22.85 9.62
CA SER A 12 26.70 23.26 9.22
C SER A 12 25.86 22.00 9.03
N ALA A 13 25.22 21.54 10.11
CA ALA A 13 24.16 20.56 10.02
C ALA A 13 23.05 21.20 9.18
N VAL A 14 22.89 20.71 7.95
CA VAL A 14 21.80 21.08 7.06
C VAL A 14 20.52 20.66 7.78
N ILE A 15 19.82 21.63 8.36
CA ILE A 15 18.46 21.44 8.86
C ILE A 15 17.61 21.22 7.61
N LEU A 16 17.32 19.95 7.31
CA LEU A 16 16.30 19.57 6.35
C LEU A 16 14.95 19.97 6.95
N GLY A 17 14.58 21.23 6.73
CA GLY A 17 13.26 21.76 7.01
C GLY A 17 12.25 21.12 6.06
N PHE A 18 11.67 20.00 6.49
CA PHE A 18 10.37 19.54 6.02
C PHE A 18 9.48 19.39 7.24
N GLY A 19 8.33 20.07 7.18
CA GLY A 19 7.47 20.39 8.30
C GLY A 19 6.95 19.19 9.07
N ALA A 20 6.57 19.49 10.32
CA ALA A 20 5.93 18.62 11.27
C ALA A 20 4.95 17.62 10.61
N VAL A 21 5.32 16.34 10.58
CA VAL A 21 4.35 15.27 10.39
C VAL A 21 4.10 14.68 11.76
N SER A 22 2.91 14.97 12.26
CA SER A 22 2.35 14.57 13.54
C SER A 22 2.60 13.09 13.81
N VAL A 23 3.33 12.78 14.87
CA VAL A 23 3.24 11.49 15.56
C VAL A 23 1.88 11.45 16.26
N THR A 24 0.87 10.97 15.55
CA THR A 24 -0.37 10.52 16.17
C THR A 24 -0.42 9.02 16.00
N GLU A 25 -0.28 8.30 17.11
CA GLU A 25 -0.57 6.88 17.17
C GLU A 25 -2.02 6.65 16.75
N ALA A 26 -2.20 6.02 15.60
CA ALA A 26 -3.45 5.39 15.23
C ALA A 26 -3.07 4.13 14.45
N ASN A 27 -3.57 2.98 14.90
CA ASN A 27 -3.47 1.68 14.22
C ASN A 27 -4.29 1.70 12.92
N HIS A 28 -3.86 2.53 11.97
CA HIS A 28 -4.29 2.53 10.60
C HIS A 28 -3.03 2.17 9.83
N ALA A 29 -3.11 1.14 8.98
CA ALA A 29 -2.08 0.90 7.98
C ALA A 29 -2.04 2.14 7.09
N ASP A 30 -1.24 3.12 7.50
CA ASP A 30 -1.05 4.39 6.83
C ASP A 30 -0.42 4.04 5.49
N ALA A 31 -1.20 4.18 4.42
CA ALA A 31 -0.76 3.87 3.08
C ALA A 31 0.39 4.82 2.72
N ARG A 32 1.63 4.37 2.94
CA ARG A 32 2.82 5.18 2.77
C ARG A 32 3.29 5.12 1.32
N THR A 33 3.42 6.30 0.72
CA THR A 33 4.14 6.45 -0.55
C THR A 33 5.63 6.53 -0.25
N TYR A 34 6.38 5.51 -0.62
CA TYR A 34 7.84 5.52 -0.55
C TYR A 34 8.38 6.22 -1.80
N SER A 35 9.01 7.37 -1.61
CA SER A 35 9.67 8.11 -2.68
C SER A 35 11.16 8.28 -2.39
N GLN A 36 11.98 8.10 -3.43
CA GLN A 36 13.39 8.48 -3.43
C GLN A 36 13.63 9.44 -4.59
N ASN A 37 14.33 10.54 -4.31
CA ASN A 37 14.73 11.53 -5.32
C ASN A 37 13.55 12.08 -6.16
N GLY A 38 12.35 12.19 -5.57
CA GLY A 38 11.15 12.67 -6.26
C GLY A 38 10.46 11.62 -7.14
N ILE A 39 10.96 10.39 -7.17
CA ILE A 39 10.34 9.25 -7.85
C ILE A 39 9.59 8.42 -6.81
N THR A 40 8.29 8.16 -7.02
CA THR A 40 7.53 7.24 -6.18
C THR A 40 7.92 5.81 -6.52
N LEU A 41 8.61 5.13 -5.60
CA LEU A 41 9.07 3.75 -5.76
C LEU A 41 8.00 2.74 -5.36
N HIS A 42 7.23 3.07 -4.32
CA HIS A 42 6.17 2.20 -3.82
C HIS A 42 5.03 3.05 -3.27
N ASP A 43 3.80 2.57 -3.48
CA ASP A 43 2.60 3.21 -2.98
C ASP A 43 1.72 2.13 -2.38
N ASP A 44 1.75 2.03 -1.04
CA ASP A 44 0.97 1.06 -0.28
C ASP A 44 -0.55 1.30 -0.41
N ALA A 45 -0.98 2.44 -0.97
CA ALA A 45 -2.39 2.69 -1.27
C ALA A 45 -2.87 1.93 -2.53
N ARG A 46 -1.93 1.42 -3.33
CA ARG A 46 -2.23 0.69 -4.56
C ARG A 46 -2.36 -0.80 -4.26
N LEU A 47 -3.37 -1.41 -4.86
CA LEU A 47 -3.51 -2.85 -4.92
C LEU A 47 -2.27 -3.42 -5.61
N PRO A 48 -1.68 -4.49 -5.05
CA PRO A 48 -0.51 -5.09 -5.65
C PRO A 48 -0.85 -5.76 -6.98
N PHE A 49 0.15 -5.89 -7.87
CA PHE A 49 -0.05 -6.47 -9.20
C PHE A 49 -0.62 -7.91 -9.17
N HIS A 50 -0.31 -8.69 -8.13
CA HIS A 50 -0.83 -10.05 -7.94
C HIS A 50 -2.31 -10.11 -7.52
N THR A 51 -2.99 -8.96 -7.38
CA THR A 51 -4.42 -8.91 -7.03
C THR A 51 -5.29 -9.67 -8.04
N THR A 52 -4.91 -9.71 -9.32
CA THR A 52 -5.63 -10.47 -10.36
C THR A 52 -5.53 -11.98 -10.13
N GLU A 53 -4.37 -12.46 -9.71
CA GLU A 53 -4.10 -13.86 -9.40
C GLU A 53 -4.85 -14.27 -8.12
N ASP A 54 -4.82 -13.42 -7.08
CA ASP A 54 -5.58 -13.61 -5.85
C ASP A 54 -7.09 -13.68 -6.12
N LEU A 55 -7.61 -12.80 -6.99
CA LEU A 55 -9.01 -12.83 -7.41
C LEU A 55 -9.35 -14.11 -8.20
N ALA A 56 -8.45 -14.57 -9.07
CA ALA A 56 -8.61 -15.82 -9.81
C ALA A 56 -8.72 -17.02 -8.85
N VAL A 57 -7.83 -17.08 -7.85
CA VAL A 57 -7.81 -18.13 -6.83
C VAL A 57 -9.05 -18.05 -5.94
N LEU A 58 -9.46 -16.85 -5.52
CA LEU A 58 -10.65 -16.65 -4.69
C LEU A 58 -11.94 -17.08 -5.39
N LEU A 59 -12.09 -16.73 -6.66
CA LEU A 59 -13.30 -16.99 -7.46
C LEU A 59 -13.32 -18.38 -8.10
N ASN A 60 -12.20 -19.11 -8.08
CA ASN A 60 -12.16 -20.48 -8.56
C ASN A 60 -12.94 -21.43 -7.61
N LYS A 61 -13.85 -22.22 -8.16
CA LYS A 61 -14.68 -23.18 -7.40
C LYS A 61 -13.85 -24.27 -6.73
N HIS A 62 -12.73 -24.67 -7.33
CA HIS A 62 -11.88 -25.78 -6.88
C HIS A 62 -10.79 -25.38 -5.88
N THR A 63 -10.63 -24.09 -5.59
CA THR A 63 -9.66 -23.62 -4.59
C THR A 63 -10.06 -24.10 -3.20
N ASP A 64 -9.05 -24.53 -2.45
CA ASP A 64 -9.17 -24.98 -1.07
C ASP A 64 -9.88 -23.94 -0.18
N PRO A 65 -10.79 -24.36 0.72
CA PRO A 65 -11.53 -23.46 1.60
C PRO A 65 -10.65 -22.62 2.54
N LEU A 66 -9.50 -23.16 2.97
CA LEU A 66 -8.55 -22.45 3.83
C LEU A 66 -7.91 -21.30 3.06
N THR A 67 -7.41 -21.58 1.85
CA THR A 67 -6.82 -20.56 0.97
C THR A 67 -7.82 -19.45 0.64
N LYS A 68 -9.09 -19.81 0.35
CA LYS A 68 -10.15 -18.80 0.15
C LYS A 68 -10.36 -17.94 1.38
N THR A 69 -10.35 -18.54 2.56
CA THR A 69 -10.56 -17.81 3.83
C THR A 69 -9.39 -16.86 4.10
N GLN A 70 -8.16 -17.29 3.83
CA GLN A 70 -6.96 -16.45 3.94
C GLN A 70 -7.02 -15.25 2.98
N LEU A 71 -7.40 -15.46 1.72
CA LEU A 71 -7.57 -14.39 0.74
C LEU A 71 -8.66 -13.39 1.15
N ILE A 72 -9.79 -13.89 1.68
CA ILE A 72 -10.85 -13.03 2.22
C ILE A 72 -10.33 -12.20 3.40
N HIS A 73 -9.56 -12.81 4.31
CA HIS A 73 -8.95 -12.11 5.44
C HIS A 73 -7.96 -11.04 4.98
N TYR A 74 -7.12 -11.37 3.99
CA TYR A 74 -6.17 -10.44 3.40
C TYR A 74 -6.90 -9.22 2.82
N PHE A 75 -7.89 -9.40 1.94
CA PHE A 75 -8.63 -8.26 1.38
C PHE A 75 -9.41 -7.48 2.44
N LYS A 76 -9.91 -8.14 3.50
CA LYS A 76 -10.51 -7.43 4.64
C LYS A 76 -9.51 -6.59 5.42
N SER A 77 -8.27 -7.06 5.60
CA SER A 77 -7.21 -6.29 6.25
C SER A 77 -6.80 -5.05 5.46
N LEU A 78 -6.92 -5.09 4.13
CA LEU A 78 -6.77 -3.94 3.24
C LEU A 78 -7.99 -2.99 3.25
N GLY A 79 -9.03 -3.28 4.04
CA GLY A 79 -10.22 -2.44 4.19
C GLY A 79 -11.34 -2.71 3.18
N PHE A 80 -11.22 -3.74 2.33
CA PHE A 80 -12.29 -4.11 1.40
C PHE A 80 -13.41 -4.89 2.11
N LYS A 81 -14.66 -4.62 1.72
CA LYS A 81 -15.84 -5.27 2.30
C LYS A 81 -16.39 -6.41 1.43
N ASN A 82 -16.09 -6.39 0.13
CA ASN A 82 -16.56 -7.38 -0.84
C ASN A 82 -15.65 -7.42 -2.08
N VAL A 83 -15.80 -8.49 -2.87
CA VAL A 83 -15.04 -8.70 -4.12
C VAL A 83 -15.28 -7.58 -5.14
N GLY A 84 -16.51 -7.05 -5.21
CA GLY A 84 -16.83 -5.95 -6.12
C GLY A 84 -16.03 -4.67 -5.84
N GLN A 85 -15.75 -4.37 -4.57
CA GLN A 85 -14.91 -3.23 -4.18
C GLN A 85 -13.45 -3.43 -4.58
N VAL A 86 -12.92 -4.66 -4.45
CA VAL A 86 -11.57 -4.99 -4.91
C VAL A 86 -11.46 -4.76 -6.41
N ILE A 87 -12.40 -5.31 -7.19
CA ILE A 87 -12.42 -5.17 -8.66
C ILE A 87 -12.54 -3.70 -9.09
N LYS A 88 -13.43 -2.93 -8.47
CA LYS A 88 -13.58 -1.49 -8.79
C LYS A 88 -12.33 -0.68 -8.44
N THR A 89 -11.63 -1.06 -7.38
CA THR A 89 -10.40 -0.39 -6.98
C THR A 89 -9.25 -0.75 -7.91
N ALA A 90 -9.16 -2.02 -8.33
CA ALA A 90 -8.20 -2.49 -9.32
C ALA A 90 -8.41 -1.79 -10.68
N GLU A 91 -9.67 -1.66 -11.12
CA GLU A 91 -10.06 -0.93 -12.34
C GLU A 91 -9.61 0.55 -12.28
N LYS A 92 -9.86 1.24 -11.15
CA LYS A 92 -9.40 2.62 -10.92
C LYS A 92 -7.88 2.77 -10.98
N GLN A 93 -7.16 1.71 -10.67
CA GLN A 93 -5.69 1.69 -10.64
C GLN A 93 -5.07 1.21 -11.96
N ASN A 94 -5.88 1.07 -13.02
CA ASN A 94 -5.49 0.56 -14.34
C ASN A 94 -4.95 -0.89 -14.32
N ILE A 95 -5.39 -1.71 -13.38
CA ILE A 95 -5.12 -3.15 -13.36
C ILE A 95 -6.18 -3.83 -14.24
N ASP A 96 -5.76 -4.71 -15.16
CA ASP A 96 -6.69 -5.44 -16.03
C ASP A 96 -7.46 -6.50 -15.22
N VAL A 97 -8.72 -6.19 -14.93
CA VAL A 97 -9.67 -7.08 -14.24
C VAL A 97 -10.84 -7.48 -15.13
N SER A 98 -10.67 -7.38 -16.46
CA SER A 98 -11.74 -7.64 -17.44
C SER A 98 -12.34 -9.04 -17.29
N ALA A 99 -11.51 -10.04 -16.93
CA ALA A 99 -11.94 -11.41 -16.66
C ALA A 99 -12.94 -11.52 -15.48
N PHE A 100 -12.98 -10.54 -14.58
CA PHE A 100 -13.78 -10.55 -13.36
C PHE A 100 -14.97 -9.59 -13.38
N TYR A 101 -15.28 -8.92 -14.51
CA TYR A 101 -16.37 -7.95 -14.57
C TYR A 101 -17.74 -8.49 -14.16
N LYS A 102 -17.98 -9.79 -14.34
CA LYS A 102 -19.19 -10.47 -13.84
C LYS A 102 -19.39 -10.30 -12.33
N TYR A 103 -18.30 -10.16 -11.56
CA TYR A 103 -18.29 -10.02 -10.11
C TYR A 103 -18.14 -8.56 -9.63
N ARG A 104 -18.10 -7.58 -10.55
CA ARG A 104 -17.92 -6.15 -10.23
C ARG A 104 -18.99 -5.58 -9.28
N ASN A 105 -20.22 -6.10 -9.39
CA ASN A 105 -21.35 -5.70 -8.52
C ASN A 105 -21.61 -6.70 -7.39
N HIS A 106 -20.69 -7.63 -7.17
CA HIS A 106 -20.86 -8.67 -6.17
C HIS A 106 -20.76 -8.09 -4.75
N LYS A 107 -21.80 -8.29 -3.94
CA LYS A 107 -21.89 -7.75 -2.58
C LYS A 107 -21.27 -8.65 -1.51
N GLY A 108 -20.89 -9.88 -1.88
CA GLY A 108 -20.28 -10.88 -1.00
C GLY A 108 -18.87 -11.30 -1.40
N TRP A 109 -18.35 -12.30 -0.69
CA TRP A 109 -17.02 -12.91 -0.89
C TRP A 109 -17.05 -14.28 -1.60
N LYS A 110 -18.25 -14.81 -1.88
CA LYS A 110 -18.49 -16.12 -2.49
C LYS A 110 -19.34 -15.98 -3.73
#